data_AF-X1QCG0-F1
#
_entry.id   AF-X1QCG0-F1
#
_cell.length_a   1.000
_cell.length_b   1.000
_cell.length_c   1.000
_cell.angle_alpha   90.00
_cell.angle_beta   90.00
_cell.angle_gamma   90.00
#
_symmetry.space_group_name_H-M   'P 1'
#
loop_
_entity.id
_entity.type
_entity.pdbx_description
1 polymer ?
#
loop_
_entity_poly.entity_id
_entity_poly.type
_entity_poly.pdbx_seq_one_letter_code
_entity_poly.pdbx_strand_id
1 'polypeptide(L)'
;AIFIGYILLNEKITLKQIFFTFIIILGTLVVVYRVEFILNWGDLLVLLTPLCWQIAHFFSKRLMTAHKEITPMLIATARTLYGGIFLFILSSIEGVNQYDKLGITNVLLILLFQGIVGFALHYSIWYEAIKRLNLSKARR
;
A
#
# COMPACT_ATOMS: atom_id res chain seq x y z
N ALA A 1 3.16 -11.39 1.77
CA ALA A 1 3.07 -11.50 0.29
C ALA A 1 2.89 -12.95 -0.14
N ILE A 2 3.70 -13.86 0.41
CA ILE A 2 3.70 -15.29 0.06
C ILE A 2 2.36 -15.98 0.32
N PHE A 3 1.74 -15.75 1.49
CA PHE A 3 0.47 -16.40 1.84
C PHE A 3 -0.67 -16.02 0.88
N ILE A 4 -0.75 -14.74 0.51
CA ILE A 4 -1.73 -14.21 -0.45
C ILE A 4 -1.39 -14.70 -1.87
N GLY A 5 -0.12 -14.74 -2.27
CA GLY A 5 0.30 -15.30 -3.56
C GLY A 5 -0.03 -16.79 -3.72
N TYR A 6 0.09 -17.57 -2.65
CA TYR A 6 -0.30 -18.98 -2.64
C TYR A 6 -1.81 -19.17 -2.74
N ILE A 7 -2.59 -18.46 -1.90
CA ILE A 7 -4.05 -18.62 -1.85
C ILE A 7 -4.73 -18.03 -3.10
N LEU A 8 -4.24 -16.89 -3.61
CA LEU A 8 -4.93 -16.12 -4.65
C LEU A 8 -4.27 -16.19 -6.04
N LEU A 9 -2.98 -16.50 -6.17
CA LEU A 9 -2.30 -16.72 -7.46
C LEU A 9 -1.95 -18.20 -7.72
N ASN A 10 -2.22 -19.11 -6.77
CA ASN A 10 -1.89 -20.54 -6.88
C ASN A 10 -0.39 -20.81 -7.16
N GLU A 11 0.47 -19.87 -6.76
CA GLU A 11 1.91 -19.98 -6.95
C GLU A 11 2.51 -20.98 -5.96
N LYS A 12 3.29 -21.94 -6.46
CA LYS A 12 3.99 -22.91 -5.59
C LYS A 12 4.99 -22.18 -4.69
N ILE A 13 4.72 -22.17 -3.39
CA ILE A 13 5.67 -21.65 -2.39
C ILE A 13 6.91 -22.53 -2.40
N THR A 14 8.08 -21.93 -2.61
CA THR A 14 9.36 -22.64 -2.51
C THR A 14 9.90 -22.59 -1.09
N LEU A 15 10.61 -23.64 -0.65
CA LEU A 15 11.24 -23.69 0.67
C LEU A 15 12.20 -22.50 0.91
N LYS A 16 12.89 -22.07 -0.16
CA LYS A 16 13.77 -20.89 -0.14
C LYS A 16 13.02 -19.61 0.19
N GLN A 17 11.82 -19.40 -0.38
CA GLN A 17 11.01 -18.21 -0.09
C GLN A 17 10.51 -18.17 1.37
N ILE A 18 10.19 -19.34 1.95
CA ILE A 18 9.81 -19.45 3.36
C ILE A 18 10.99 -19.04 4.25
N PHE A 19 12.18 -19.57 3.97
CA PHE A 19 13.39 -19.26 4.72
C PHE A 19 13.74 -17.77 4.69
N PHE A 20 13.78 -17.15 3.50
CA PHE A 20 14.07 -15.71 3.40
C PHE A 20 13.00 -14.84 4.06
N THR A 21 11.73 -15.26 4.01
CA THR A 21 10.65 -14.54 4.71
C THR A 21 10.82 -14.61 6.23
N PHE A 22 11.23 -15.77 6.74
CA PHE A 22 11.54 -15.92 8.16
C PHE A 22 12.69 -15.01 8.59
N ILE A 23 13.77 -14.92 7.80
CA ILE A 23 14.87 -13.97 8.04
C ILE A 23 14.38 -12.52 8.06
N ILE A 24 13.54 -12.12 7.10
CA ILE A 24 13.00 -10.76 7.04
C ILE A 24 12.15 -10.46 8.28
N ILE A 25 11.30 -11.41 8.71
CA ILE A 25 10.49 -11.25 9.92
C ILE A 25 11.39 -11.08 11.15
N LEU A 26 12.41 -11.92 11.30
CA LEU A 26 13.37 -11.81 12.41
C LEU A 26 14.11 -10.47 12.40
N GLY A 27 14.65 -10.05 11.26
CA GLY A 27 15.33 -8.76 11.13
C GLY A 27 14.41 -7.58 11.46
N THR A 28 13.15 -7.64 11.02
CA THR A 28 12.15 -6.62 11.36
C THR A 28 11.86 -6.60 12.86
N LEU A 29 11.70 -7.76 13.49
CA LEU A 29 11.49 -7.86 14.94
C LEU A 29 12.68 -7.29 15.72
N VAL A 30 13.92 -7.58 15.31
CA VAL A 30 15.11 -7.03 15.97
C VAL A 30 15.14 -5.49 15.90
N VAL A 31 14.80 -4.91 14.75
CA VAL A 31 14.78 -3.45 14.58
C VAL A 31 13.63 -2.79 15.35
N VAL A 32 12.47 -3.44 15.40
CA VAL A 32 11.25 -2.89 16.03
C VAL A 32 11.22 -3.13 17.55
N TYR A 33 11.96 -4.13 18.05
CA TYR A 33 11.96 -4.48 19.46
C TYR A 33 12.39 -3.29 20.34
N ARG A 34 11.46 -2.81 21.15
CA ARG A 34 11.72 -1.87 22.24
C ARG A 34 11.70 -2.62 23.58
N VAL A 35 12.31 -2.01 24.60
CA VAL A 35 12.49 -2.58 25.95
C VAL A 35 11.18 -3.10 26.58
N GLU A 36 10.02 -2.55 26.20
CA GLU A 36 8.71 -3.04 26.62
C GLU A 36 7.83 -3.35 25.40
N PHE A 37 7.28 -4.56 25.37
CA PHE A 37 6.39 -5.04 24.30
C PHE A 37 4.93 -4.74 24.68
N ILE A 38 4.51 -3.48 24.55
CA ILE A 38 3.13 -3.05 24.81
C ILE A 38 2.37 -3.03 23.49
N LEU A 39 1.36 -3.89 23.37
CA LEU A 39 0.55 -4.03 22.17
C LEU A 39 -0.61 -3.05 22.23
N ASN A 40 -0.58 -2.00 21.40
CA ASN A 40 -1.63 -1.00 21.32
C ASN A 40 -2.46 -1.17 20.04
N TRP A 41 -3.64 -0.52 20.01
CA TRP A 41 -4.47 -0.45 18.81
C TRP A 41 -3.72 0.12 17.59
N GLY A 42 -2.79 1.06 17.82
CA GLY A 42 -1.92 1.59 16.77
C GLY A 42 -1.03 0.52 16.13
N ASP A 43 -0.46 -0.38 16.94
CA ASP A 43 0.42 -1.45 16.45
C ASP A 43 -0.37 -2.46 15.61
N LEU A 44 -1.60 -2.79 16.03
CA LEU A 44 -2.53 -3.61 15.26
C LEU A 44 -2.87 -2.98 13.90
N LEU A 45 -3.14 -1.67 13.86
CA LEU A 45 -3.41 -0.95 12.60
C LEU A 45 -2.18 -0.94 11.67
N VAL A 46 -0.98 -0.77 12.23
CA VAL A 46 0.28 -0.82 11.46
C VAL A 46 0.48 -2.22 10.86
N LEU A 47 0.19 -3.29 11.60
CA LEU A 47 0.27 -4.66 11.09
C LEU A 47 -0.82 -5.00 10.06
N LEU A 48 -2.01 -4.39 10.18
CA LEU A 48 -3.10 -4.58 9.22
C LEU A 48 -2.82 -3.88 7.88
N THR A 49 -2.13 -2.75 7.91
CA THR A 49 -1.79 -1.94 6.73
C THR A 49 -1.16 -2.76 5.59
N PRO A 50 -0.07 -3.53 5.78
CA PRO A 50 0.52 -4.33 4.71
C PRO A 50 -0.39 -5.46 4.23
N LEU A 51 -1.32 -5.97 5.05
CA LEU A 51 -2.29 -6.99 4.61
C LEU A 51 -3.32 -6.36 3.66
N CYS A 52 -3.91 -5.23 4.07
CA CYS A 52 -4.81 -4.45 3.23
C CYS A 52 -4.13 -4.09 1.90
N TRP A 53 -2.87 -3.64 1.94
CA TRP A 53 -2.13 -3.22 0.75
C TRP A 53 -1.85 -4.38 -0.22
N GLN A 54 -1.56 -5.57 0.28
CA GLN A 54 -1.37 -6.75 -0.56
C GLN A 54 -2.64 -7.22 -1.26
N ILE A 55 -3.76 -7.28 -0.52
CA ILE A 55 -5.09 -7.61 -1.09
C ILE A 55 -5.42 -6.59 -2.19
N ALA A 56 -5.19 -5.31 -1.89
CA ALA A 56 -5.33 -4.20 -2.81
C ALA A 56 -4.54 -4.40 -4.11
N HIS A 57 -3.25 -4.73 -4.04
CA HIS A 57 -2.40 -4.96 -5.21
C HIS A 57 -2.83 -6.19 -6.01
N PHE A 58 -3.27 -7.25 -5.34
CA PHE A 58 -3.78 -8.45 -6.01
C PHE A 58 -4.98 -8.11 -6.90
N PHE A 59 -6.00 -7.43 -6.36
CA PHE A 59 -7.17 -7.03 -7.14
C PHE A 59 -6.81 -6.10 -8.29
N SER A 60 -5.93 -5.12 -8.06
CA SER A 60 -5.46 -4.21 -9.11
C SER A 60 -4.78 -4.96 -10.25
N LYS A 61 -3.91 -5.93 -9.94
CA LYS A 61 -3.24 -6.74 -10.95
C LYS A 61 -4.23 -7.61 -11.72
N ARG A 62 -5.17 -8.25 -11.02
CA ARG A 62 -6.21 -9.08 -11.65
C ARG A 62 -7.04 -8.25 -12.64
N LEU A 63 -7.42 -7.05 -12.24
CA LEU A 63 -8.22 -6.13 -13.04
C LEU A 63 -7.47 -5.67 -14.32
N MET A 64 -6.19 -5.30 -14.20
CA MET A 64 -5.34 -4.96 -15.36
C MET A 64 -5.11 -6.13 -16.31
N THR A 65 -5.07 -7.35 -15.77
CA THR A 65 -4.84 -8.57 -16.59
C THR A 65 -6.11 -8.98 -17.33
N ALA A 66 -7.28 -8.86 -16.69
CA ALA A 66 -8.57 -9.19 -17.26
C ALA A 66 -9.05 -8.16 -18.31
N HIS A 67 -8.71 -6.88 -18.13
CA HIS A 67 -9.13 -5.80 -19.00
C HIS A 67 -7.92 -4.99 -19.49
N LYS A 68 -7.57 -5.13 -20.77
CA LYS A 68 -6.41 -4.46 -21.39
C LYS A 68 -6.51 -2.94 -21.43
N GLU A 69 -7.73 -2.39 -21.33
CA GLU A 69 -7.99 -0.95 -21.36
C GLU A 69 -7.70 -0.28 -20.00
N ILE A 70 -7.59 -1.07 -18.93
CA ILE A 70 -7.32 -0.55 -17.59
C ILE A 70 -5.82 -0.29 -17.45
N THR A 71 -5.47 1.00 -17.49
CA THR A 71 -4.10 1.44 -17.27
C THR A 71 -3.75 1.46 -15.79
N PRO A 72 -2.47 1.30 -15.43
CA PRO A 72 -2.05 1.39 -14.03
C PRO A 72 -2.33 2.77 -13.42
N MET A 73 -2.26 3.82 -14.24
CA MET A 73 -2.59 5.18 -13.84
C MET A 73 -4.09 5.36 -13.53
N LEU A 74 -4.99 4.71 -14.30
CA LEU A 74 -6.42 4.72 -13.99
C LEU A 74 -6.71 4.08 -12.61
N ILE A 75 -6.02 2.97 -12.30
CA ILE A 75 -6.14 2.35 -10.98
C ILE A 75 -5.63 3.26 -9.88
N ALA A 76 -4.45 3.87 -10.06
CA ALA A 76 -3.88 4.79 -9.09
C ALA A 76 -4.86 5.94 -8.78
N THR A 77 -5.36 6.59 -9.83
CA THR A 77 -6.33 7.70 -9.73
C THR A 77 -7.62 7.28 -9.07
N ALA A 78 -8.22 6.15 -9.49
CA ALA A 78 -9.45 5.65 -8.86
C ALA A 78 -9.22 5.36 -7.37
N ARG A 79 -8.09 4.74 -7.02
CA ARG A 79 -7.78 4.39 -5.63
C ARG A 79 -7.61 5.63 -4.74
N THR A 80 -6.88 6.63 -5.22
CA THR A 80 -6.67 7.87 -4.46
C THR A 80 -7.95 8.70 -4.38
N LEU A 81 -8.77 8.72 -5.43
CA LEU A 81 -10.04 9.44 -5.44
C LEU A 81 -11.05 8.79 -4.48
N TYR A 82 -11.36 7.50 -4.65
CA TYR A 82 -12.33 6.82 -3.79
C TYR A 82 -11.83 6.71 -2.34
N GLY A 83 -10.54 6.42 -2.15
CA GLY A 83 -9.93 6.41 -0.81
C GLY A 83 -9.95 7.79 -0.16
N GLY A 84 -9.66 8.84 -0.92
CA GLY A 84 -9.72 10.23 -0.45
C GLY A 84 -11.14 10.64 -0.06
N ILE A 85 -12.15 10.34 -0.89
CA ILE A 85 -13.57 10.61 -0.58
C ILE A 85 -13.99 9.86 0.68
N PHE A 86 -13.63 8.58 0.80
CA PHE A 86 -13.93 7.78 1.98
C PHE A 86 -13.31 8.38 3.25
N LEU A 87 -12.03 8.74 3.20
CA LEU A 87 -11.33 9.37 4.32
C LEU A 87 -11.89 10.76 4.64
N PHE A 88 -12.33 11.52 3.63
CA PHE A 88 -12.97 12.82 3.82
C PHE A 88 -14.30 12.70 4.57
N ILE A 89 -15.14 11.74 4.19
CA ILE A 89 -16.41 11.44 4.90
C ILE A 89 -16.10 11.01 6.34
N LEU A 90 -15.18 10.08 6.53
CA LEU A 90 -14.80 9.60 7.86
C LEU A 90 -14.26 10.74 8.74
N SER A 91 -13.37 11.57 8.19
CA SER A 91 -12.83 12.75 8.88
C SER A 91 -13.91 13.76 9.26
N SER A 92 -14.97 13.88 8.46
CA SER A 92 -16.10 14.76 8.75
C SER A 92 -16.95 14.22 9.90
N ILE A 93 -17.16 12.90 9.96
CA ILE A 93 -17.89 12.20 11.02
C ILE A 93 -17.13 12.29 12.35
N GLU A 94 -15.81 12.09 12.33
CA GLU A 94 -14.93 12.18 13.51
C GLU A 94 -14.72 13.64 13.99
N GLY A 95 -15.30 14.63 13.30
CA GLY A 95 -15.27 16.02 13.73
C GLY A 95 -13.91 16.71 13.61
N VAL A 96 -12.97 16.14 12.85
CA VAL A 96 -11.58 16.64 12.77
C VAL A 96 -11.50 18.02 12.11
N ASN A 97 -12.47 18.39 11.24
CA ASN A 97 -12.86 19.71 10.70
C ASN A 97 -11.92 20.94 10.84
N GLN A 98 -10.59 20.76 10.72
CA GLN A 98 -9.57 21.80 10.86
C GLN A 98 -9.30 22.54 9.54
N TYR A 99 -10.36 22.94 8.84
CA TYR A 99 -10.25 23.58 7.53
C TYR A 99 -9.51 24.92 7.59
N ASP A 100 -9.56 25.61 8.72
CA ASP A 100 -8.86 26.88 8.94
C ASP A 100 -7.34 26.77 8.76
N LYS A 101 -6.76 25.58 9.00
CA LYS A 101 -5.32 25.34 8.81
C LYS A 101 -4.91 25.37 7.34
N LEU A 102 -5.84 25.23 6.39
CA LEU A 102 -5.57 25.34 4.96
C LEU A 102 -5.22 26.77 4.54
N GLY A 103 -5.59 27.79 5.33
CA GLY A 103 -5.19 29.18 5.10
C GLY A 103 -3.71 29.47 5.41
N ILE A 104 -3.03 28.56 6.12
CA ILE A 104 -1.61 28.70 6.45
C ILE A 104 -0.78 28.25 5.26
N THR A 105 -0.05 29.17 4.62
CA THR A 105 0.74 28.91 3.41
C THR A 105 1.68 27.71 3.56
N ASN A 106 2.36 27.57 4.70
CA ASN A 106 3.27 26.44 4.95
C ASN A 106 2.54 25.10 4.97
N VAL A 107 1.37 25.03 5.61
CA VAL A 107 0.55 23.81 5.66
C VAL A 107 0.06 23.47 4.25
N LEU A 108 -0.42 24.46 3.50
CA LEU A 108 -0.85 24.28 2.11
C LEU A 108 0.29 23.77 1.23
N LEU A 109 1.50 24.34 1.35
CA LEU A 109 2.67 23.89 0.58
C LEU A 109 3.07 22.46 0.92
N ILE A 110 3.04 22.08 2.20
CA ILE A 110 3.32 20.69 2.63
C ILE A 110 2.28 19.73 2.04
N LEU A 111 0.99 20.09 2.07
CA LEU A 111 -0.07 19.27 1.50
C LEU A 111 0.07 19.13 -0.02
N LEU A 112 0.39 20.22 -0.73
CA LEU A 112 0.64 20.19 -2.17
C LEU A 112 1.87 19.34 -2.51
N PHE A 113 2.97 19.50 -1.77
CA PHE A 113 4.16 18.68 -1.94
C PHE A 113 3.85 17.20 -1.71
N GLN A 114 3.13 16.87 -0.64
CA GLN A 114 2.73 15.49 -0.33
C GLN A 114 1.80 14.92 -1.40
N GLY A 115 0.84 15.70 -1.90
CA GLY A 115 -0.06 15.27 -2.96
C GLY A 115 0.65 15.02 -4.30
N ILE A 116 1.57 15.90 -4.69
CA ILE A 116 2.29 15.80 -5.96
C ILE A 116 3.40 14.74 -5.88
N VAL A 117 4.30 14.86 -4.91
CA VAL A 117 5.49 14.01 -4.82
C VAL A 117 5.15 12.70 -4.10
N GLY A 118 4.54 12.80 -2.92
CA GLY A 118 4.24 11.64 -2.07
C GLY A 118 3.17 10.71 -2.66
N PHE A 119 2.23 11.25 -3.43
CA PHE A 119 1.15 10.49 -4.05
C PHE A 119 1.28 10.40 -5.57
N ALA A 120 1.16 11.50 -6.32
CA ALA A 120 1.01 11.42 -7.78
C ALA A 120 2.23 10.80 -8.47
N LEU A 121 3.45 11.29 -8.18
CA LEU A 121 4.68 10.75 -8.76
C LEU A 121 4.97 9.34 -8.24
N HIS A 122 4.91 9.15 -6.92
CA HIS A 122 5.18 7.85 -6.31
C HIS A 122 4.27 6.74 -6.87
N TYR A 123 2.94 6.95 -6.88
CA TYR A 123 2.02 5.94 -7.40
C TYR A 123 2.19 5.71 -8.90
N SER A 124 2.43 6.77 -9.69
CA SER A 124 2.65 6.61 -11.14
C SER A 124 3.86 5.72 -11.42
N ILE A 125 4.98 5.96 -10.74
CA ILE A 125 6.21 5.16 -10.87
C ILE A 125 5.98 3.73 -10.37
N TRP A 126 5.35 3.58 -9.21
CA TRP A 126 5.10 2.27 -8.60
C TRP A 126 4.23 1.35 -9.47
N TYR A 127 3.13 1.88 -10.00
CA TYR A 127 2.21 1.10 -10.83
C TYR A 127 2.77 0.80 -12.23
N GLU A 128 3.55 1.71 -12.82
CA GLU A 128 4.33 1.42 -14.03
C GLU A 128 5.37 0.32 -13.78
N ALA A 129 6.07 0.36 -12.63
CA ALA A 129 7.01 -0.69 -12.24
C ALA A 129 6.30 -2.04 -12.09
N ILE A 130 5.17 -2.10 -11.38
CA ILE A 130 4.37 -3.33 -11.22
C ILE A 130 3.91 -3.89 -12.57
N LYS A 131 3.51 -3.04 -13.52
CA LYS A 131 3.10 -3.49 -14.86
C LYS A 131 4.27 -4.10 -15.65
N ARG A 132 5.49 -3.56 -15.49
CA ARG A 132 6.70 -4.00 -16.21
C ARG A 132 7.41 -5.17 -15.54
N LEU A 133 7.27 -5.32 -14.23
CA LEU A 133 7.70 -6.48 -13.46
C LEU A 133 6.83 -7.68 -13.87
N ASN A 134 7.32 -8.45 -14.84
CA ASN A 134 6.79 -9.78 -15.12
C ASN A 134 6.91 -10.63 -13.86
N LEU A 135 5.80 -10.82 -13.13
CA LEU A 135 5.76 -11.71 -11.97
C LEU A 135 6.06 -13.19 -12.35
N SER A 136 6.17 -13.53 -13.65
CA SER A 136 6.45 -14.89 -14.13
C SER A 136 7.63 -15.05 -15.10
N LYS A 137 8.34 -14.01 -15.58
CA LYS A 137 9.53 -14.17 -16.46
C LYS A 137 10.86 -14.33 -15.71
N ALA A 138 10.80 -14.75 -14.45
CA ALA A 138 11.94 -15.36 -13.75
C ALA A 138 11.84 -16.90 -13.70
N ARG A 139 11.21 -17.50 -14.73
CA ARG A 139 11.37 -18.92 -15.02
C ARG A 139 11.36 -19.11 -16.55
N ARG A 140 12.56 -19.15 -17.12
CA ARG A 140 12.83 -20.14 -18.17
C ARG A 140 12.67 -21.52 -17.55
#